data_AF-A0A2M7A4D4-F1
#
_entry.id   AF-A0A2M7A4D4-F1
#
_cell.length_a   1.000
_cell.length_b   1.000
_cell.length_c   1.000
_cell.angle_alpha   90.00
_cell.angle_beta   90.00
_cell.angle_gamma   90.00
#
_symmetry.space_group_name_H-M   'P 1'
#
loop_
_entity.id
_entity.type
_entity.pdbx_description
1 polymer ?
#
loop_
_entity_poly.entity_id
_entity_poly.type
_entity_poly.pdbx_seq_one_letter_code
_entity_poly.pdbx_strand_id
1 'polypeptide(L)'
;HYRKGRSYASREDWKSAVIRYYQAQTLQPNNKLYGEYIAKGIEEAATSIPLKGELIKRKKYLLGQAIIEYKKVIKLFPQDAYLHASLGRIYNYYGDTLDKKKKSLSIAEYKKAIALSPNNCVFHNYLGMVYLSMEEYKKADYSLKEAVRLDPTFAQAWSNLGL
;
A
#
# COMPACT_ATOMS: atom_id res chain seq x y z
N HIS A 1 -24.07 6.57 -5.65
CA HIS A 1 -23.28 5.82 -4.65
C HIS A 1 -21.88 6.39 -4.45
N TYR A 2 -21.09 6.57 -5.52
CA TYR A 2 -19.73 7.11 -5.44
C TYR A 2 -19.55 8.45 -4.68
N ARG A 3 -20.33 9.51 -4.99
CA ARG A 3 -20.23 10.80 -4.29
C ARG A 3 -20.46 10.67 -2.77
N LYS A 4 -21.38 9.80 -2.35
CA LYS A 4 -21.62 9.48 -0.94
C LYS A 4 -20.42 8.75 -0.33
N GLY A 5 -19.85 7.77 -1.04
CA GLY A 5 -18.62 7.08 -0.62
C GLY A 5 -17.46 8.04 -0.38
N ARG A 6 -17.24 8.99 -1.29
CA ARG A 6 -16.24 10.05 -1.12
C ARG A 6 -16.51 10.95 0.08
N SER A 7 -17.78 11.30 0.31
CA SER A 7 -18.15 12.12 1.47
C SER A 7 -17.86 11.41 2.81
N TYR A 8 -18.13 10.10 2.90
CA TYR A 8 -17.76 9.32 4.08
C TYR A 8 -16.25 9.18 4.22
N ALA A 9 -15.53 8.90 3.13
CA ALA A 9 -14.07 8.82 3.14
C ALA A 9 -13.41 10.13 3.61
N SER A 10 -13.92 11.29 3.20
CA SER A 10 -13.41 12.60 3.67
C SER A 10 -13.65 12.87 5.16
N ARG A 11 -14.52 12.09 5.80
CA ARG A 11 -14.81 12.14 7.24
C ARG A 11 -14.20 10.94 7.98
N GLU A 12 -13.31 10.19 7.31
CA GLU A 12 -12.67 8.98 7.82
C GLU A 12 -13.65 7.85 8.21
N ASP A 13 -14.92 7.94 7.77
CA ASP A 13 -15.90 6.87 7.93
C ASP A 13 -15.71 5.83 6.81
N TRP A 14 -14.59 5.12 6.89
CA TRP A 14 -14.18 4.14 5.89
C TRP A 14 -15.14 2.96 5.79
N LYS A 15 -15.82 2.60 6.89
CA LYS A 15 -16.83 1.53 6.88
C LYS A 15 -18.00 1.93 5.97
N SER A 16 -18.57 3.12 6.17
CA SER A 16 -19.64 3.61 5.30
C SER A 16 -19.14 3.86 3.88
N ALA A 17 -17.91 4.36 3.73
CA ALA A 17 -17.30 4.60 2.43
C ALA A 17 -17.21 3.32 1.60
N VAL A 18 -16.64 2.24 2.17
CA VAL A 18 -16.49 0.92 1.52
C VAL A 18 -17.84 0.37 1.07
N ILE A 19 -18.88 0.44 1.91
CA ILE A 19 -20.23 0.02 1.53
C ILE A 19 -20.73 0.78 0.30
N ARG A 20 -20.54 2.11 0.28
CA ARG A 20 -20.95 2.94 -0.87
C ARG A 20 -20.12 2.68 -2.12
N TYR A 21 -18.84 2.33 -1.98
CA TYR A 21 -18.00 1.97 -3.11
C TYR A 21 -18.36 0.60 -3.68
N TYR A 22 -18.66 -0.41 -2.86
CA TYR A 22 -19.18 -1.69 -3.34
C TYR A 22 -20.50 -1.51 -4.12
N GLN A 23 -21.42 -0.67 -3.61
CA GLN A 23 -22.65 -0.31 -4.34
C GLN A 23 -22.38 0.44 -5.66
N ALA A 24 -21.27 1.19 -5.75
CA ALA A 24 -20.89 1.84 -7.00
C ALA A 24 -20.23 0.85 -7.97
N GLN A 25 -19.51 -0.15 -7.45
CA GLN A 25 -18.86 -1.19 -8.21
C GLN A 25 -19.85 -2.14 -8.88
N THR A 26 -21.02 -2.41 -8.27
CA THR A 26 -22.07 -3.20 -8.95
C THR A 26 -22.59 -2.53 -10.22
N LEU A 27 -22.52 -1.20 -10.30
CA LEU A 27 -22.92 -0.42 -11.47
C LEU A 27 -21.79 -0.28 -12.50
N GLN A 28 -20.53 -0.24 -12.04
CA GLN A 28 -19.34 -0.12 -12.89
C GLN A 28 -18.22 -1.02 -12.35
N PRO A 29 -18.26 -2.33 -12.65
CA PRO A 29 -17.40 -3.34 -12.00
C PRO A 29 -15.91 -3.17 -12.30
N ASN A 30 -15.57 -2.55 -13.43
CA ASN A 30 -14.20 -2.34 -13.87
C ASN A 30 -13.68 -0.92 -13.59
N ASN A 31 -14.38 -0.14 -12.75
CA ASN A 31 -13.91 1.19 -12.40
C ASN A 31 -12.75 1.10 -11.38
N LYS A 32 -11.53 1.45 -11.83
CA LYS A 32 -10.31 1.44 -11.01
C LYS A 32 -10.51 2.11 -9.66
N LEU A 33 -11.09 3.31 -9.69
CA LEU A 33 -11.21 4.18 -8.54
C LEU A 33 -12.06 3.57 -7.43
N TYR A 34 -13.12 2.86 -7.80
CA TYR A 34 -13.99 2.21 -6.80
C TYR A 34 -13.27 1.04 -6.14
N GLY A 35 -12.62 0.18 -6.93
CA GLY A 35 -11.84 -0.94 -6.39
C GLY A 35 -10.68 -0.47 -5.51
N GLU A 36 -9.98 0.59 -5.93
CA GLU A 36 -8.88 1.16 -5.15
C GLU A 36 -9.36 1.76 -3.82
N TYR A 37 -10.47 2.51 -3.83
CA TYR A 37 -11.04 3.04 -2.60
C TYR A 37 -11.62 1.97 -1.66
N ILE A 38 -12.15 0.87 -2.21
CA ILE A 38 -12.56 -0.30 -1.41
C ILE A 38 -11.35 -0.88 -0.70
N ALA A 39 -10.29 -1.18 -1.45
CA ALA A 39 -9.07 -1.76 -0.90
C ALA A 39 -8.44 -0.86 0.17
N LYS A 40 -8.35 0.45 -0.10
CA LYS A 40 -7.84 1.46 0.84
C LYS A 40 -8.69 1.55 2.11
N GLY A 41 -10.02 1.61 1.99
CA GLY A 41 -10.88 1.71 3.16
C GLY A 41 -10.83 0.46 4.06
N ILE A 42 -10.67 -0.74 3.46
CA ILE A 42 -10.46 -1.98 4.22
C ILE A 42 -9.08 -1.95 4.90
N GLU A 43 -8.06 -1.45 4.21
CA GLU A 43 -6.72 -1.29 4.77
C GLU A 43 -6.73 -0.37 5.99
N GLU A 44 -7.32 0.84 5.90
CA GLU A 44 -7.40 1.78 7.03
C GLU A 44 -8.21 1.22 8.21
N ALA A 45 -9.27 0.47 7.92
CA ALA A 45 -10.00 -0.27 8.94
C ALA A 45 -9.16 -1.38 9.60
N ALA A 46 -8.16 -1.93 8.90
CA ALA A 46 -7.27 -2.95 9.45
C ALA A 46 -6.12 -2.35 10.26
N THR A 47 -5.52 -1.26 9.77
CA THR A 47 -4.37 -0.61 10.42
C THR A 47 -4.74 0.07 11.73
N SER A 48 -5.99 0.55 11.85
CA SER A 48 -6.56 1.10 13.09
C SER A 48 -6.83 0.05 14.19
N ILE A 49 -6.81 -1.25 13.87
CA ILE A 49 -7.00 -2.30 14.87
C ILE A 49 -5.71 -2.51 15.66
N PRO A 50 -5.75 -2.46 17.02
CA PRO A 50 -4.59 -2.69 17.85
C PRO A 50 -4.14 -4.15 17.83
N LEU A 51 -2.84 -4.38 18.04
CA LEU A 51 -2.22 -5.71 18.09
C LEU A 51 -2.40 -6.35 19.48
N LYS A 52 -3.64 -6.75 19.83
CA LYS A 52 -3.94 -7.36 21.14
C LYS A 52 -4.92 -8.53 21.04
N GLY A 53 -4.53 -9.66 21.63
CA GLY A 53 -5.41 -10.83 21.82
C GLY A 53 -6.15 -11.25 20.56
N GLU A 54 -7.47 -11.41 20.66
CA GLU A 54 -8.33 -11.85 19.55
C GLU A 54 -8.41 -10.85 18.38
N LEU A 55 -8.10 -9.57 18.61
CA LEU A 55 -8.14 -8.53 17.57
C LEU A 55 -7.09 -8.75 16.48
N ILE A 56 -6.00 -9.47 16.78
CA ILE A 56 -4.97 -9.86 15.82
C ILE A 56 -5.59 -10.69 14.68
N LYS A 57 -6.51 -11.62 15.01
CA LYS A 57 -7.20 -12.44 14.00
C LYS A 57 -8.03 -11.57 13.05
N ARG A 58 -8.75 -10.57 13.60
CA ARG A 58 -9.54 -9.62 12.82
C ARG A 58 -8.66 -8.73 11.92
N LYS A 59 -7.55 -8.21 12.46
CA LYS A 59 -6.57 -7.42 11.69
C LYS A 59 -5.99 -8.24 10.54
N LYS A 60 -5.57 -9.47 10.81
CA LYS A 60 -5.07 -10.43 9.82
C LYS A 60 -6.08 -10.67 8.71
N TYR A 61 -7.35 -10.88 9.06
CA TYR A 61 -8.43 -11.06 8.11
C TYR A 61 -8.62 -9.82 7.21
N LEU A 62 -8.73 -8.63 7.79
CA LEU A 62 -8.95 -7.40 7.02
C LEU A 62 -7.77 -7.04 6.11
N LEU A 63 -6.52 -7.18 6.59
CA LEU A 63 -5.35 -7.00 5.72
C LEU A 63 -5.36 -8.00 4.55
N GLY A 64 -5.76 -9.24 4.79
CA GLY A 64 -5.95 -10.23 3.74
C GLY A 64 -7.01 -9.83 2.71
N GLN A 65 -8.14 -9.29 3.16
CA GLN A 65 -9.20 -8.78 2.29
C GLN A 65 -8.73 -7.58 1.45
N ALA A 66 -8.04 -6.61 2.07
CA ALA A 66 -7.49 -5.47 1.34
C ALA A 66 -6.48 -5.91 0.26
N ILE A 67 -5.61 -6.89 0.55
CA ILE A 67 -4.70 -7.48 -0.43
C ILE A 67 -5.46 -8.11 -1.61
N ILE A 68 -6.55 -8.83 -1.34
CA ILE A 68 -7.39 -9.44 -2.38
C ILE A 68 -8.01 -8.36 -3.27
N GLU A 69 -8.57 -7.31 -2.69
CA GLU A 69 -9.18 -6.21 -3.44
C GLU A 69 -8.13 -5.45 -4.29
N TYR A 70 -6.97 -5.13 -3.74
CA TYR A 70 -5.87 -4.55 -4.53
C TYR A 70 -5.47 -5.45 -5.72
N LYS A 71 -5.35 -6.76 -5.51
CA LYS A 71 -5.03 -7.71 -6.59
C LYS A 71 -6.09 -7.76 -7.68
N LYS A 72 -7.37 -7.64 -7.34
CA LYS A 72 -8.45 -7.55 -8.35
C LYS A 72 -8.28 -6.32 -9.23
N VAL A 73 -7.98 -5.16 -8.63
CA VAL A 73 -7.77 -3.92 -9.39
C VAL A 73 -6.50 -4.01 -10.24
N ILE A 74 -5.40 -4.55 -9.71
CA ILE A 74 -4.17 -4.78 -10.46
C ILE A 74 -4.40 -5.71 -11.66
N LYS A 75 -5.23 -6.75 -11.53
CA LYS A 75 -5.57 -7.62 -12.65
C LYS A 75 -6.22 -6.86 -13.81
N LEU A 76 -7.00 -5.83 -13.52
CA LEU A 76 -7.63 -4.97 -14.53
C LEU A 76 -6.68 -3.88 -15.06
N PHE A 77 -5.78 -3.39 -14.21
CA PHE A 77 -4.85 -2.30 -14.51
C PHE A 77 -3.40 -2.68 -14.14
N PRO A 78 -2.80 -3.67 -14.83
CA PRO A 78 -1.50 -4.23 -14.42
C PRO A 78 -0.32 -3.29 -14.64
N GLN A 79 -0.50 -2.25 -15.45
CA GLN A 79 0.55 -1.27 -15.75
C GLN A 79 0.48 -0.03 -14.84
N ASP A 80 -0.42 -0.02 -13.85
CA ASP A 80 -0.50 1.10 -12.89
C ASP A 80 0.52 0.91 -11.76
N ALA A 81 1.61 1.67 -11.83
CA ALA A 81 2.69 1.62 -10.85
C ALA A 81 2.22 1.93 -9.42
N TYR A 82 1.21 2.80 -9.24
CA TYR A 82 0.71 3.17 -7.91
C TYR A 82 -0.08 2.06 -7.25
N LEU A 83 -0.77 1.22 -8.02
CA LEU A 83 -1.44 0.03 -7.47
C LEU A 83 -0.42 -0.98 -6.95
N HIS A 84 0.67 -1.20 -7.70
CA HIS A 84 1.78 -2.03 -7.25
C HIS A 84 2.45 -1.45 -6.00
N ALA A 85 2.72 -0.14 -5.95
CA ALA A 85 3.28 0.50 -4.77
C ALA A 85 2.35 0.40 -3.54
N SER A 86 1.03 0.54 -3.74
CA SER A 86 0.02 0.39 -2.68
C SER A 86 -0.01 -1.05 -2.15
N LEU A 87 0.03 -2.05 -3.04
CA LEU A 87 0.13 -3.45 -2.64
C LEU A 87 1.48 -3.76 -1.94
N GLY A 88 2.56 -3.13 -2.39
CA GLY A 88 3.87 -3.20 -1.71
C GLY A 88 3.80 -2.69 -0.28
N ARG A 89 3.13 -1.54 -0.06
CA ARG A 89 2.96 -0.91 1.26
C ARG A 89 2.16 -1.78 2.22
N ILE A 90 1.05 -2.38 1.76
CA ILE A 90 0.26 -3.26 2.63
C ILE A 90 1.01 -4.54 2.97
N TYR A 91 1.78 -5.12 2.04
CA TYR A 91 2.66 -6.25 2.36
C TYR A 91 3.77 -5.86 3.34
N ASN A 92 4.33 -4.66 3.23
CA ASN A 92 5.33 -4.15 4.17
C ASN A 92 4.76 -4.10 5.57
N TYR A 93 3.60 -3.45 5.73
CA TYR A 93 2.90 -3.30 6.99
C TYR A 93 2.51 -4.65 7.60
N TYR A 94 1.99 -5.58 6.79
CA TYR A 94 1.72 -6.95 7.24
C TYR A 94 3.02 -7.61 7.72
N GLY A 95 4.10 -7.43 6.97
CA GLY A 95 5.45 -7.88 7.29
C GLY A 95 5.93 -7.42 8.66
N ASP A 96 5.77 -6.13 8.94
CA ASP A 96 6.17 -5.51 10.20
C ASP A 96 5.34 -5.97 11.40
N THR A 97 4.05 -6.22 11.17
CA THR A 97 3.09 -6.36 12.27
C THR A 97 2.67 -7.80 12.58
N LEU A 98 2.70 -8.70 11.60
CA LEU A 98 2.06 -10.02 11.74
C LEU A 98 2.91 -11.18 11.20
N ASP A 99 3.60 -11.00 10.07
CA ASP A 99 4.35 -12.08 9.42
C ASP A 99 5.47 -11.53 8.55
N LYS A 100 6.70 -11.52 9.07
CA LYS A 100 7.91 -11.04 8.39
C LYS A 100 8.09 -11.63 6.98
N LYS A 101 7.54 -12.82 6.68
CA LYS A 101 7.62 -13.43 5.34
C LYS A 101 6.92 -12.59 4.26
N LYS A 102 6.03 -11.66 4.63
CA LYS A 102 5.37 -10.74 3.68
C LYS A 102 6.30 -9.65 3.13
N LYS A 103 7.46 -9.42 3.75
CA LYS A 103 8.44 -8.43 3.27
C LYS A 103 8.97 -8.75 1.87
N SER A 104 9.15 -10.03 1.54
CA SER A 104 9.57 -10.43 0.18
C SER A 104 8.54 -10.07 -0.89
N LEU A 105 7.24 -10.22 -0.57
CA LEU A 105 6.15 -9.79 -1.44
C LEU A 105 6.12 -8.26 -1.58
N SER A 106 6.40 -7.53 -0.51
CA SER A 106 6.52 -6.07 -0.55
C SER A 106 7.63 -5.61 -1.52
N ILE A 107 8.82 -6.19 -1.39
CA ILE A 107 9.95 -5.93 -2.30
C ILE A 107 9.57 -6.20 -3.76
N ALA A 108 8.91 -7.33 -4.04
CA ALA A 108 8.52 -7.68 -5.39
C ALA A 108 7.56 -6.66 -6.01
N GLU A 109 6.56 -6.18 -5.25
CA GLU A 109 5.60 -5.20 -5.73
C GLU A 109 6.21 -3.80 -5.89
N TYR A 110 7.10 -3.37 -4.99
CA TYR A 110 7.84 -2.12 -5.18
C TYR A 110 8.79 -2.17 -6.38
N LYS A 111 9.47 -3.30 -6.62
CA LYS A 111 10.28 -3.48 -7.83
C LYS A 111 9.45 -3.38 -9.11
N LYS A 112 8.23 -3.92 -9.13
CA LYS A 112 7.29 -3.72 -10.26
C LYS A 112 6.90 -2.26 -10.42
N ALA A 113 6.56 -1.57 -9.33
CA ALA A 113 6.23 -0.14 -9.37
C ALA A 113 7.40 0.70 -9.94
N ILE A 114 8.63 0.40 -9.52
CA ILE A 114 9.85 1.03 -10.07
C ILE A 114 10.02 0.69 -11.55
N ALA A 115 9.84 -0.57 -11.97
CA ALA A 115 9.96 -0.94 -13.38
C ALA A 115 8.94 -0.20 -14.27
N LEU A 116 7.72 0.03 -13.77
CA LEU A 116 6.67 0.77 -14.47
C LEU A 116 6.86 2.30 -14.43
N SER A 117 7.59 2.82 -13.44
CA SER A 117 7.81 4.26 -13.24
C SER A 117 9.18 4.49 -12.61
N PRO A 118 10.27 4.33 -13.40
CA PRO A 118 11.64 4.28 -12.87
C PRO A 118 12.12 5.60 -12.25
N ASN A 119 11.52 6.72 -12.67
CA ASN A 119 11.89 8.06 -12.22
C ASN A 119 11.09 8.53 -10.99
N ASN A 120 10.28 7.67 -10.38
CA ASN A 120 9.52 8.02 -9.18
C ASN A 120 10.37 7.77 -7.92
N CYS A 121 10.92 8.84 -7.34
CA CYS A 121 11.76 8.80 -6.14
C CYS A 121 11.05 8.12 -4.94
N VAL A 122 9.73 8.28 -4.83
CA VAL A 122 8.94 7.76 -3.71
C VAL A 122 8.97 6.23 -3.68
N PHE A 123 8.97 5.56 -4.84
CA PHE A 123 9.01 4.10 -4.90
C PHE A 123 10.37 3.53 -4.48
N HIS A 124 11.45 4.20 -4.87
CA HIS A 124 12.80 3.87 -4.41
C HIS A 124 12.95 4.08 -2.90
N ASN A 125 12.38 5.15 -2.36
CA ASN A 125 12.34 5.39 -0.93
C ASN A 125 11.59 4.29 -0.17
N TYR A 126 10.40 3.91 -0.65
CA TYR A 126 9.65 2.82 0.00
C TYR A 126 10.36 1.48 -0.06
N LEU A 127 11.02 1.15 -1.17
CA LEU A 127 11.85 -0.05 -1.27
C LEU A 127 13.02 0.01 -0.27
N GLY A 128 13.66 1.17 -0.14
CA GLY A 128 14.70 1.43 0.85
C GLY A 128 14.24 1.19 2.28
N MET A 129 13.06 1.71 2.65
CA MET A 129 12.45 1.48 3.96
C MET A 129 12.18 0.00 4.24
N VAL A 130 11.75 -0.76 3.23
CA VAL A 130 11.55 -2.21 3.39
C VAL A 130 12.89 -2.90 3.67
N TYR A 131 13.96 -2.55 2.96
CA TYR A 131 15.29 -3.10 3.23
C TYR A 131 15.82 -2.69 4.60
N LEU A 132 15.63 -1.44 5.05
CA LEU A 132 16.01 -1.00 6.40
C LEU A 132 15.33 -1.85 7.47
N SER A 133 14.03 -2.09 7.35
CA SER A 133 13.28 -2.93 8.30
C SER A 133 13.70 -4.41 8.31
N MET A 134 14.44 -4.84 7.27
CA MET A 134 15.03 -6.17 7.16
C MET A 134 16.53 -6.17 7.48
N GLU A 135 17.10 -5.04 7.91
CA GLU A 135 18.53 -4.86 8.21
C GLU A 135 19.44 -5.12 6.97
N GLU A 136 18.88 -4.98 5.78
CA GLU A 136 19.56 -5.15 4.49
C GLU A 136 20.20 -3.82 4.05
N TYR A 137 21.07 -3.27 4.90
CA TYR A 137 21.55 -1.89 4.82
C TYR A 137 22.17 -1.51 3.47
N LYS A 138 22.95 -2.41 2.84
CA LYS A 138 23.54 -2.14 1.52
C LYS A 138 22.47 -1.93 0.44
N LYS A 139 21.38 -2.70 0.48
CA LYS A 139 20.27 -2.58 -0.49
C LYS A 139 19.41 -1.35 -0.17
N ALA A 140 19.26 -1.04 1.12
CA ALA A 140 18.60 0.19 1.57
C ALA A 140 19.35 1.43 1.07
N ASP A 141 20.66 1.53 1.33
CA ASP A 141 21.53 2.63 0.91
C ASP A 141 21.42 2.88 -0.60
N TYR A 142 21.54 1.81 -1.42
CA TYR A 142 21.37 1.92 -2.87
C TYR A 142 20.01 2.51 -3.25
N SER A 143 18.93 1.96 -2.69
CA SER A 143 17.56 2.39 -3.06
C SER A 143 17.29 3.82 -2.62
N LEU A 144 17.74 4.21 -1.42
CA LEU A 144 17.54 5.55 -0.90
C LEU A 144 18.41 6.59 -1.62
N LYS A 145 19.64 6.24 -2.02
CA LYS A 145 20.47 7.09 -2.88
C LYS A 145 19.83 7.32 -4.25
N GLU A 146 19.20 6.31 -4.84
CA GLU A 146 18.42 6.50 -6.07
C GLU A 146 17.23 7.43 -5.85
N ALA A 147 16.53 7.33 -4.72
CA ALA A 147 15.45 8.27 -4.38
C ALA A 147 15.96 9.73 -4.30
N VAL A 148 17.08 9.95 -3.61
CA VAL A 148 17.73 11.27 -3.52
C VAL A 148 18.26 11.76 -4.87
N ARG A 149 18.83 10.87 -5.68
CA ARG A 149 19.32 11.23 -7.02
C ARG A 149 18.19 11.69 -7.93
N LEU A 150 17.03 11.04 -7.84
CA LEU A 150 15.84 11.38 -8.62
C LEU A 150 15.18 12.68 -8.13
N ASP A 151 15.12 12.87 -6.81
CA ASP A 151 14.62 14.10 -6.21
C ASP A 151 15.47 14.47 -4.97
N PRO A 152 16.44 15.37 -5.12
CA PRO A 152 17.28 15.83 -4.02
C PRO A 152 16.52 16.58 -2.92
N THR A 153 15.30 17.06 -3.20
CA THR A 153 14.46 17.79 -2.25
C THR A 153 13.53 16.88 -1.45
N PHE A 154 13.50 15.58 -1.76
CA PHE A 154 12.65 14.62 -1.07
C PHE A 154 13.18 14.29 0.33
N ALA A 155 12.79 15.09 1.31
CA ALA A 155 13.29 15.05 2.68
C ALA A 155 13.22 13.65 3.34
N GLN A 156 12.17 12.88 3.06
CA GLN A 156 12.01 11.54 3.64
C GLN A 156 13.15 10.58 3.24
N ALA A 157 13.67 10.68 2.01
CA ALA A 157 14.77 9.82 1.57
C ALA A 157 16.07 10.17 2.31
N TRP A 158 16.34 11.46 2.55
CA TRP A 158 17.47 11.90 3.37
C TRP A 158 17.36 11.44 4.81
N SER A 159 16.18 11.59 5.43
CA SER A 159 15.95 11.11 6.79
C SER A 159 16.20 9.60 6.90
N ASN A 160 15.75 8.83 5.91
CA ASN A 160 15.96 7.38 5.89
C ASN A 160 17.41 6.96 5.61
N LEU A 161 18.20 7.76 4.88
CA LEU A 161 19.64 7.52 4.70
C LEU A 161 20.45 7.70 5.99
N GLY A 162 19.95 8.51 6.92
CA GLY A 162 20.59 8.77 8.21
C GLY A 162 20.28 7.74 9.30
N LEU A 163 19.43 6.75 9.04
CA LEU A 163 19.07 5.65 9.95
C LEU A 163 20.00 4.44 9.77
#